data_AF-A0AAV4X898-F1
#
_entry.id   AF-A0AAV4X898-F1
#
_cell.length_a   1.000
_cell.length_b   1.000
_cell.length_c   1.000
_cell.angle_alpha   90.00
_cell.angle_beta   90.00
_cell.angle_gamma   90.00
#
_symmetry.space_group_name_H-M   'P 1'
#
loop_
_entity.id
_entity.type
_entity.pdbx_description
1 polymer ?
#
loop_
_entity_poly.entity_id
_entity_poly.type
_entity_poly.pdbx_seq_one_letter_code
_entity_poly.pdbx_strand_id
1 'polypeptide(L)'
;MEAKQRNGGNRRRRDRAARMQKRQQRQCAVAEISENEESPPVRQKRPPTRKKRIKEPVYQEDIVDGFAFLCFKTYEDLQNRCVYDLNLLKNEAS
;
A
#
# COMPACT_ATOMS: atom_id res chain seq x y z
N MET A 1 16.42 10.58 38.31
CA MET A 1 15.28 11.39 37.81
C MET A 1 15.00 10.96 36.37
N GLU A 2 13.98 10.14 36.18
CA GLU A 2 13.68 9.45 34.93
C GLU A 2 12.53 10.13 34.16
N ALA A 3 12.48 9.85 32.85
CA ALA A 3 11.37 10.04 31.91
C ALA A 3 11.12 11.44 31.29
N LYS A 4 11.86 11.76 30.21
CA LYS A 4 11.45 12.75 29.19
C LYS A 4 11.17 12.07 27.84
N GLN A 5 10.35 11.03 27.82
CA GLN A 5 9.94 10.32 26.60
C GLN A 5 8.41 10.30 26.42
N ARG A 6 7.78 11.46 26.20
CA ARG A 6 6.33 11.50 25.86
C ARG A 6 5.90 12.53 24.80
N ASN A 7 6.79 13.38 24.28
CA ASN A 7 6.36 14.56 23.49
C ASN A 7 6.74 14.56 21.99
N GLY A 8 7.23 13.44 21.45
CA GLY A 8 7.67 13.36 20.05
C GLY A 8 6.53 13.42 19.02
N GLY A 9 5.37 12.83 19.34
CA GLY A 9 4.23 12.73 18.42
C GLY A 9 3.55 14.07 18.15
N ASN A 10 3.34 14.89 19.19
CA ASN A 10 2.65 16.16 19.06
C ASN A 10 3.49 17.20 18.29
N ARG A 11 4.81 17.19 18.51
CA ARG A 11 5.77 18.03 17.75
C ARG A 11 5.76 17.67 16.27
N ARG A 12 5.84 16.38 15.92
CA ARG A 12 5.79 15.90 14.53
C ARG A 12 4.48 16.27 13.83
N ARG A 13 3.35 16.21 14.54
CA ARG A 13 2.03 16.60 13.99
C ARG A 13 1.98 18.10 13.69
N ARG A 14 2.48 18.93 14.61
CA ARG A 14 2.55 20.39 14.45
C ARG A 14 3.46 20.78 13.28
N ASP A 15 4.65 20.19 13.19
CA ASP A 15 5.59 20.45 12.09
C ASP A 15 5.01 20.06 10.73
N ARG A 16 4.24 18.96 10.66
CA ARG A 16 3.54 18.54 9.44
C ARG A 16 2.43 19.53 9.06
N ALA A 17 1.64 20.00 10.03
CA ALA A 17 0.57 20.97 9.80
C ALA A 17 1.13 22.30 9.26
N ALA A 18 2.20 22.81 9.88
CA ALA A 18 2.86 24.04 9.43
C ALA A 18 3.38 23.94 7.99
N ARG A 19 3.98 22.78 7.61
CA ARG A 19 4.43 22.53 6.23
C ARG A 19 3.27 22.51 5.24
N MET A 20 2.12 21.93 5.61
CA MET A 20 0.94 21.89 4.76
C MET A 20 0.31 23.27 4.57
N GLN A 21 0.19 24.06 5.64
CA GLN A 21 -0.31 25.44 5.57
C GLN A 21 0.60 26.32 4.71
N LYS A 22 1.93 26.23 4.88
CA LYS A 22 2.89 26.97 4.03
C LYS A 22 2.81 26.54 2.55
N ARG A 23 2.57 25.26 2.27
CA ARG A 23 2.36 24.77 0.90
C ARG A 23 1.07 25.31 0.30
N GLN A 24 -0.03 25.34 1.07
CA GLN A 24 -1.31 25.91 0.62
C GLN A 24 -1.18 27.41 0.37
N GLN A 25 -0.57 28.17 1.29
CA GLN A 25 -0.34 29.60 1.09
C GLN A 25 0.49 29.90 -0.17
N ARG A 26 1.52 29.10 -0.48
CA ARG A 26 2.27 29.23 -1.74
C ARG A 26 1.45 28.89 -2.97
N GLN A 27 0.55 27.91 -2.88
CA GLN A 27 -0.34 27.54 -3.99
C GLN A 27 -1.42 28.60 -4.22
N CYS A 28 -1.98 29.18 -3.15
CA CYS A 28 -2.94 30.29 -3.23
C CYS A 28 -2.27 31.59 -3.72
N ALA A 29 -1.07 31.93 -3.23
CA ALA A 29 -0.33 33.11 -3.69
C ALA A 29 0.09 33.01 -5.17
N VAL A 30 0.31 31.79 -5.69
CA VAL A 30 0.53 31.56 -7.13
C VAL A 30 -0.78 31.62 -7.92
N ALA A 31 -1.92 31.26 -7.30
CA ALA A 31 -3.24 31.34 -7.93
C ALA A 31 -3.75 32.79 -8.05
N GLU A 32 -3.48 33.67 -7.07
CA GLU A 32 -3.91 35.08 -7.13
C GLU A 32 -3.13 35.94 -8.14
N ILE A 33 -1.96 35.49 -8.61
CA ILE A 33 -1.20 36.15 -9.70
C ILE A 33 -1.65 35.63 -11.08
N SER A 34 -2.51 34.60 -11.12
CA SER A 34 -2.97 33.93 -12.33
C SER A 34 -4.47 34.13 -12.56
N GLU A 35 -4.95 35.36 -12.42
CA GLU A 35 -6.28 35.77 -12.89
C GLU A 35 -6.32 35.87 -14.43
N ASN A 36 -6.01 34.80 -15.18
CA ASN A 36 -6.44 34.70 -16.59
C ASN A 36 -6.35 33.32 -17.28
N GLU A 37 -6.21 32.18 -16.62
CA GLU A 37 -6.34 30.91 -17.35
C GLU A 37 -6.91 29.82 -16.43
N GLU A 38 -8.17 29.49 -16.71
CA GLU A 38 -8.92 28.43 -16.07
C GLU A 38 -8.36 27.07 -16.50
N SER A 39 -7.27 26.65 -15.86
CA SER A 39 -6.83 25.26 -15.89
C SER A 39 -6.86 24.68 -14.49
N PRO A 40 -7.72 23.67 -14.23
CA PRO A 40 -7.76 23.02 -12.93
C PRO A 40 -6.38 22.45 -12.60
N PRO A 41 -5.92 22.56 -11.34
CA PRO A 41 -4.60 22.08 -10.95
C PRO A 41 -4.48 20.61 -11.32
N VAL A 42 -3.55 20.29 -12.21
CA VAL A 42 -3.30 18.92 -12.71
C VAL A 42 -3.00 18.03 -11.50
N ARG A 43 -4.05 17.36 -10.99
CA ARG A 43 -3.91 16.43 -9.88
C ARG A 43 -3.12 15.25 -10.43
N GLN A 44 -1.85 15.16 -10.06
CA GLN A 44 -1.02 13.99 -10.35
C GLN A 44 -1.82 12.74 -9.95
N LYS A 45 -1.98 11.81 -10.90
CA LYS A 45 -2.66 10.53 -10.65
C LYS A 45 -1.92 9.86 -9.50
N ARG A 46 -2.55 9.81 -8.33
CA ARG A 46 -1.96 9.13 -7.17
C ARG A 46 -1.79 7.66 -7.55
N PRO A 47 -0.67 7.02 -7.20
CA PRO A 47 -0.56 5.58 -7.38
C PRO A 47 -1.74 4.91 -6.69
N PRO A 48 -2.30 3.83 -7.28
CA PRO A 48 -3.42 3.12 -6.68
C PRO A 48 -3.03 2.76 -5.25
N THR A 49 -3.86 3.21 -4.31
CA THR A 49 -3.61 2.95 -2.90
C THR A 49 -3.70 1.44 -2.71
N ARG A 50 -2.59 0.78 -2.34
CA ARG A 50 -2.62 -0.66 -2.05
C ARG A 50 -3.74 -0.90 -1.05
N LYS A 51 -4.77 -1.64 -1.49
CA LYS A 51 -5.79 -2.17 -0.57
C LYS A 51 -5.01 -2.89 0.53
N LYS A 52 -5.35 -2.58 1.79
CA LYS A 52 -4.66 -3.12 2.97
C LYS A 52 -4.54 -4.64 2.80
N ARG A 53 -3.38 -5.21 3.18
CA ARG A 53 -3.23 -6.67 3.27
C ARG A 53 -4.46 -7.20 4.00
N ILE A 54 -5.16 -8.17 3.41
CA ILE A 54 -6.28 -8.87 4.06
C ILE A 54 -5.74 -9.31 5.41
N LYS A 55 -6.36 -8.80 6.48
CA LYS A 55 -5.90 -9.00 7.86
C LYS A 55 -6.57 -10.21 8.50
N GLU A 56 -7.44 -10.85 7.73
CA GLU A 56 -8.22 -12.00 8.12
C GLU A 56 -7.37 -13.27 7.91
N PRO A 57 -7.45 -14.24 8.83
CA PRO A 57 -6.91 -15.57 8.62
C PRO A 57 -7.47 -16.18 7.32
N VAL A 58 -6.68 -17.01 6.63
CA VAL A 58 -7.21 -17.85 5.54
C VAL A 58 -8.05 -18.95 6.20
N TYR A 59 -9.32 -19.06 5.84
CA TYR A 59 -10.21 -20.09 6.34
C TYR A 59 -10.27 -21.29 5.38
N GLN A 60 -10.85 -22.40 5.83
CA GLN A 60 -10.91 -23.63 5.01
C GLN A 60 -11.77 -23.43 3.76
N GLU A 61 -12.79 -22.57 3.83
CA GLU A 61 -13.64 -22.21 2.69
C GLU A 61 -12.89 -21.39 1.62
N ASP A 62 -11.78 -20.73 1.99
CA ASP A 62 -10.93 -19.98 1.06
C ASP A 62 -9.95 -20.89 0.28
N ILE A 63 -9.89 -22.19 0.63
CA ILE A 63 -9.02 -23.18 0.02
C ILE A 63 -9.82 -23.95 -1.03
N VAL A 64 -9.45 -23.80 -2.29
CA VAL A 64 -10.04 -24.57 -3.40
C VAL A 64 -9.19 -25.82 -3.61
N ASP A 65 -9.73 -27.01 -3.38
CA ASP A 65 -9.07 -28.30 -3.64
C ASP A 65 -7.62 -28.41 -3.09
N GLY A 66 -7.38 -27.90 -1.89
CA GLY A 66 -6.03 -27.88 -1.27
C GLY A 66 -5.08 -26.79 -1.80
N PHE A 67 -5.62 -25.80 -2.52
CA PHE A 67 -4.90 -24.67 -3.06
C PHE A 67 -5.47 -23.35 -2.55
N ALA A 68 -4.61 -22.48 -2.02
CA ALA A 68 -4.97 -21.11 -1.64
C ALA A 68 -4.05 -20.12 -2.34
N PHE A 69 -4.62 -19.26 -3.19
CA PHE A 69 -3.85 -18.29 -3.99
C PHE A 69 -3.06 -17.29 -3.12
N LEU A 70 -3.56 -17.00 -1.91
CA LEU A 70 -2.91 -16.09 -0.96
C LEU A 70 -1.63 -16.68 -0.34
N CYS A 71 -1.38 -17.98 -0.50
CA CYS A 71 -0.15 -18.62 -0.03
C CYS A 71 1.08 -18.26 -0.87
N PHE A 72 0.90 -17.77 -2.11
CA PHE A 72 1.99 -17.42 -3.01
C PHE A 72 2.36 -15.95 -2.86
N LYS A 73 3.60 -15.67 -2.48
CA LYS A 73 4.11 -14.30 -2.33
C LYS A 73 4.79 -13.82 -3.60
N THR A 74 5.29 -14.75 -4.40
CA THR A 74 5.99 -14.50 -5.65
C THR A 74 5.49 -15.42 -6.76
N TYR A 75 5.78 -15.06 -8.02
CA TYR A 75 5.49 -15.92 -9.16
C TYR A 75 6.26 -17.25 -9.10
N GLU A 76 7.48 -17.22 -8.55
CA GLU A 76 8.31 -18.39 -8.37
C GLU A 76 7.68 -19.41 -7.41
N ASP A 77 7.06 -18.94 -6.31
CA ASP A 77 6.34 -19.81 -5.37
C ASP A 77 5.22 -20.60 -6.08
N LEU A 78 4.50 -19.93 -6.99
CA LEU A 78 3.42 -20.55 -7.77
C LEU A 78 3.97 -21.57 -8.76
N GLN A 79 5.02 -21.18 -9.51
CA GLN A 79 5.65 -22.06 -10.49
C GLN A 79 6.21 -23.31 -9.82
N ASN A 80 6.89 -23.17 -8.69
CA ASN A 80 7.43 -24.30 -7.94
C ASN A 80 6.33 -25.25 -7.48
N ARG A 81 5.21 -24.76 -6.95
CA ARG A 81 4.07 -25.62 -6.57
C ARG A 81 3.51 -26.39 -7.75
N CYS A 82 3.27 -25.74 -8.89
CA CYS A 82 2.80 -26.41 -10.10
C CYS A 82 3.79 -27.48 -10.60
N VAL A 83 5.10 -27.24 -10.47
CA VAL A 83 6.14 -28.21 -10.84
C VAL A 83 6.14 -29.41 -9.88
N TYR A 84 6.00 -29.19 -8.56
CA TYR A 84 5.91 -30.28 -7.58
C TYR A 84 4.65 -31.13 -7.79
N ASP A 85 3.48 -30.51 -8.02
CA ASP A 85 2.23 -31.24 -8.23
C ASP A 85 2.27 -32.08 -9.53
N LEU A 86 2.85 -31.56 -10.61
CA LEU A 86 3.07 -32.32 -11.85
C LEU A 86 4.05 -33.49 -11.66
N ASN A 87 5.07 -33.33 -10.82
CA ASN A 87 6.03 -34.40 -10.56
C ASN A 87 5.44 -35.48 -9.64
N LEU A 88 4.59 -35.11 -8.68
CA LEU A 88 3.89 -36.05 -7.82
C LEU A 88 2.93 -36.92 -8.62
N LEU A 89 2.14 -36.32 -9.52
CA LEU A 89 1.23 -37.05 -10.42
C LEU A 89 1.96 -38.02 -11.36
N LYS A 90 3.18 -37.69 -11.78
CA LYS A 90 3.99 -38.58 -12.62
C LYS A 90 4.54 -39.79 -11.84
N ASN A 91 4.78 -39.64 -10.54
CA ASN A 91 5.32 -40.70 -9.70
C ASN A 91 4.22 -41.65 -9.19
N GLU A 92 2.99 -41.17 -9.02
CA GLU A 92 1.86 -42.05 -8.65
C GLU A 92 1.29 -42.84 -9.83
N ALA A 93 1.64 -42.47 -11.06
CA ALA A 93 1.23 -43.16 -12.29
C ALA A 93 2.24 -44.19 -12.81
N SER A 94 3.31 -44.48 -12.05
CA SER A 94 4.35 -45.48 -12.38
C SER A 94 4.36 -46.63 -11.39
#